data_AF-A0A7V9LN41-F1
#
_entry.id   AF-A0A7V9LN41-F1
#
_cell.length_a   1.000
_cell.length_b   1.000
_cell.length_c   1.000
_cell.angle_alpha   90.00
_cell.angle_beta   90.00
_cell.angle_gamma   90.00
#
_symmetry.space_group_name_H-M   'P 1'
#
loop_
_entity.id
_entity.type
_entity.pdbx_description
1 polymer ?
#
loop_
_entity_poly.entity_id
_entity_poly.type
_entity_poly.pdbx_seq_one_letter_code
_entity_poly.pdbx_strand_id
1 'polypeptide(L)'
;MTGGAHGRRLAREHWVNVIDASALLAFLQGEKGAGRVERILDEGGSCGAANWSEVAQRIRAAGRDWPCARQLLSTYRLTVESVTAVDAARAGALWAEIPTLSLADRLCRGR
;
A
#
# COMPACT_ATOMS: atom_id res chain seq x y z
N MET A 1 3.18 -38.96 17.36
CA MET A 1 3.92 -38.32 18.48
C MET A 1 5.39 -38.37 18.08
N THR A 2 6.15 -37.34 17.76
CA THR A 2 6.17 -35.86 17.90
C THR A 2 7.10 -35.39 16.75
N GLY A 3 6.86 -34.32 16.00
CA GLY A 3 6.78 -32.92 16.45
C GLY A 3 8.05 -32.17 16.04
N GLY A 4 7.97 -31.39 14.96
CA GLY A 4 8.63 -30.08 14.83
C GLY A 4 10.15 -30.00 14.64
N ALA A 5 10.58 -29.79 13.39
CA ALA A 5 11.83 -29.08 13.10
C ALA A 5 11.73 -28.15 11.87
N HIS A 6 10.52 -27.72 11.48
CA HIS A 6 10.28 -26.72 10.44
C HIS A 6 10.28 -25.26 10.95
N GLY A 7 10.67 -25.04 12.20
CA GLY A 7 10.37 -23.82 12.93
C GLY A 7 11.54 -22.86 13.16
N ARG A 8 12.52 -22.74 12.25
CA ARG A 8 13.59 -21.73 12.40
C ARG A 8 14.13 -21.22 11.06
N ARG A 9 13.25 -20.85 10.11
CA ARG A 9 13.65 -19.84 9.12
C ARG A 9 13.27 -18.51 9.73
N LEU A 10 14.28 -17.85 10.27
CA LEU A 10 14.22 -16.50 10.79
C LEU A 10 13.43 -15.65 9.80
N ALA A 11 12.17 -15.35 10.17
CA ALA A 11 11.42 -14.25 9.64
C ALA A 11 12.24 -13.01 10.00
N ARG A 12 13.17 -12.67 9.12
CA ARG A 12 13.55 -11.28 8.94
C ARG A 12 12.20 -10.63 8.68
N GLU A 13 11.71 -9.87 9.64
CA GLU A 13 10.68 -8.88 9.40
C GLU A 13 11.25 -7.99 8.30
N HIS A 14 11.06 -8.42 7.05
CA HIS A 14 11.30 -7.61 5.89
C HIS A 14 10.28 -6.50 6.07
N TRP A 15 10.75 -5.37 6.59
CA TRP A 15 9.96 -4.15 6.64
C TRP A 15 9.63 -3.82 5.19
N VAL A 16 8.52 -4.36 4.70
CA VAL A 16 7.97 -4.02 3.40
C VAL A 16 7.58 -2.56 3.54
N ASN A 17 8.18 -1.70 2.72
CA ASN A 17 7.81 -0.30 2.66
C ASN A 17 6.33 -0.21 2.28
N VAL A 18 5.47 0.20 3.21
CA VAL A 18 4.05 0.43 2.91
C VAL A 18 3.94 1.78 2.21
N ILE A 19 3.55 1.74 0.94
CA ILE A 19 3.42 2.91 0.07
C ILE A 19 1.96 3.33 0.06
N ASP A 20 1.74 4.56 0.53
CA ASP A 20 0.44 5.19 0.58
C ASP A 20 -0.08 5.62 -0.80
N ALA A 21 -1.40 5.80 -0.94
CA ALA A 21 -2.00 6.29 -2.17
C ALA A 21 -1.44 7.67 -2.59
N SER A 22 -1.26 8.58 -1.62
CA SER A 22 -0.71 9.91 -1.88
C SER A 22 0.72 9.86 -2.42
N ALA A 23 1.55 8.92 -1.95
CA ALA A 23 2.90 8.72 -2.45
C ALA A 23 2.91 8.22 -3.90
N LEU A 24 2.07 7.22 -4.23
CA LEU A 24 1.91 6.74 -5.61
C LEU A 24 1.38 7.83 -6.55
N LEU A 25 0.44 8.64 -6.08
CA LEU A 25 -0.10 9.77 -6.85
C LEU A 25 0.95 10.85 -7.09
N ALA A 26 1.79 11.15 -6.10
CA ALA A 26 2.89 12.09 -6.26
C ALA A 26 3.89 11.61 -7.32
N PHE A 27 4.21 10.32 -7.34
CA PHE A 27 5.04 9.70 -8.38
C PHE A 27 4.38 9.79 -9.77
N LEU A 28 3.14 9.32 -9.91
CA LEU A 28 2.41 9.32 -11.19
C LEU A 28 2.20 10.71 -11.79
N GLN A 29 2.16 11.75 -10.94
CA GLN A 29 1.93 13.13 -11.36
C GLN A 29 3.21 13.96 -11.48
N GLY A 30 4.37 13.39 -11.13
CA GLY A 30 5.64 14.13 -11.13
C GLY A 30 5.69 15.25 -10.08
N GLU A 31 4.98 15.08 -8.97
CA GLU A 31 4.94 16.06 -7.88
C GLU A 31 6.20 15.99 -7.00
N LYS A 32 6.32 16.95 -6.08
CA LYS A 32 7.41 16.97 -5.09
C LYS A 32 7.43 15.65 -4.31
N GLY A 33 8.55 14.95 -4.37
CA GLY A 33 8.73 13.64 -3.72
C GLY A 33 8.71 12.45 -4.68
N ALA A 34 8.33 12.65 -5.96
CA ALA A 34 8.29 11.59 -6.98
C ALA A 34 9.58 10.77 -7.04
N GLY A 35 10.75 11.41 -7.13
CA GLY A 35 12.04 10.70 -7.19
C GLY A 35 12.43 9.95 -5.91
N ARG A 36 11.82 10.27 -4.75
CA ARG A 36 11.97 9.44 -3.55
C ARG A 36 11.08 8.20 -3.64
N VAL A 37 9.84 8.37 -4.09
CA VAL A 37 8.89 7.27 -4.26
C VAL A 37 9.38 6.28 -5.32
N GLU A 38 9.93 6.79 -6.43
CA GLU A 38 10.53 5.96 -7.49
C GLU A 38 11.62 5.04 -6.95
N ARG A 39 12.57 5.57 -6.15
CA ARG A 39 13.61 4.74 -5.52
C ARG A 39 13.04 3.65 -4.61
N ILE A 40 11.99 3.96 -3.84
CA ILE A 40 11.33 2.97 -2.98
C ILE A 40 10.63 1.89 -3.85
N LEU A 41 10.03 2.29 -4.96
CA LEU A 41 9.39 1.37 -5.92
C LEU A 41 10.42 0.44 -6.59
N ASP A 42 11.64 0.94 -6.87
CA ASP A 42 12.76 0.13 -7.38
C ASP A 42 13.29 -0.86 -6.35
N GLU A 43 13.44 -0.43 -5.09
CA GLU A 43 13.89 -1.26 -3.96
C GLU A 43 12.86 -2.34 -3.60
N GLY A 44 11.58 -1.99 -3.69
CA GLY A 44 10.44 -2.84 -3.41
C GLY A 44 9.59 -2.34 -2.24
N GLY A 45 8.27 -2.48 -2.41
CA GLY A 45 7.28 -2.07 -1.43
C GLY A 45 5.92 -2.72 -1.65
N SER A 46 5.03 -2.47 -0.71
CA SER A 46 3.65 -2.94 -0.74
C SER A 46 2.67 -1.77 -0.69
N CYS A 47 1.53 -1.91 -1.34
CA CYS A 47 0.43 -0.96 -1.29
C CYS A 47 -0.82 -1.73 -0.89
N GLY A 48 -1.55 -1.28 0.13
CA GLY A 48 -2.83 -1.91 0.49
C GLY A 48 -3.85 -1.78 -0.64
N ALA A 49 -4.71 -2.79 -0.82
CA ALA A 49 -5.74 -2.77 -1.86
C ALA A 49 -6.69 -1.55 -1.77
N ALA A 50 -6.92 -1.03 -0.56
CA ALA A 50 -7.69 0.21 -0.36
C ALA A 50 -6.95 1.44 -0.93
N ASN A 51 -5.66 1.58 -0.64
CA ASN A 51 -4.82 2.64 -1.21
C ASN A 51 -4.74 2.52 -2.74
N TRP A 52 -4.59 1.30 -3.25
CA TRP A 52 -4.59 1.02 -4.69
C TRP A 52 -5.89 1.45 -5.38
N SER A 53 -7.04 1.16 -4.75
CA SER A 53 -8.35 1.61 -5.21
C SER A 53 -8.46 3.15 -5.22
N GLU A 54 -7.91 3.81 -4.20
CA GLU A 54 -7.89 5.28 -4.15
C GLU A 54 -7.06 5.87 -5.28
N VAL A 55 -5.86 5.35 -5.56
CA VAL A 55 -5.05 5.78 -6.72
C VAL A 55 -5.84 5.66 -8.01
N ALA A 56 -6.47 4.50 -8.25
CA ALA A 56 -7.29 4.28 -9.44
C ALA A 56 -8.46 5.26 -9.54
N GLN A 57 -9.14 5.52 -8.42
CA GLN A 57 -10.23 6.49 -8.35
C GLN A 57 -9.74 7.90 -8.71
N ARG A 58 -8.64 8.37 -8.12
CA ARG A 58 -8.11 9.72 -8.33
C ARG A 58 -7.62 9.94 -9.76
N ILE A 59 -6.91 8.97 -10.33
CA ILE A 59 -6.46 9.01 -11.74
C ILE A 59 -7.66 9.11 -12.68
N ARG A 60 -8.70 8.29 -12.45
CA ARG A 60 -9.93 8.33 -13.26
C ARG A 60 -10.70 9.63 -13.09
N ALA A 61 -10.84 10.13 -11.86
CA ALA A 61 -11.53 11.38 -11.57
C ALA A 61 -10.85 12.59 -12.22
N ALA A 62 -9.52 12.54 -12.39
CA ALA A 62 -8.74 13.54 -13.11
C ALA A 62 -8.80 13.38 -14.64
N GLY A 63 -9.61 12.46 -15.19
CA GLY A 63 -9.70 12.19 -16.62
C GLY A 63 -8.45 11.53 -17.22
N ARG A 64 -7.58 10.94 -16.39
CA ARG A 64 -6.33 10.30 -16.81
C ARG A 64 -6.52 8.80 -17.02
N ASP A 65 -5.62 8.21 -17.82
CA ASP A 65 -5.66 6.80 -18.18
C ASP A 65 -5.13 5.89 -17.05
N TRP A 66 -6.06 5.28 -16.31
CA TRP A 66 -5.74 4.31 -15.27
C TRP A 66 -5.01 3.06 -15.80
N PRO A 67 -5.48 2.36 -16.86
CA PRO A 67 -4.71 1.29 -17.49
C PRO A 67 -3.24 1.63 -17.73
N CYS A 68 -2.93 2.81 -18.28
CA CYS A 68 -1.56 3.26 -18.51
C CYS A 68 -0.79 3.44 -17.19
N ALA A 69 -1.37 4.16 -16.22
CA ALA A 69 -0.74 4.37 -14.90
C ALA A 69 -0.48 3.04 -14.17
N ARG A 70 -1.42 2.09 -14.25
CA ARG A 70 -1.27 0.73 -13.69
C ARG A 70 -0.14 -0.02 -14.37
N GLN A 71 -0.04 0.06 -15.69
CA GLN A 71 1.03 -0.61 -16.43
C GLN A 71 2.40 -0.07 -16.03
N LEU A 72 2.54 1.25 -15.89
CA LEU A 72 3.77 1.86 -15.35
C LEU A 72 4.08 1.34 -13.95
N LEU A 73 3.12 1.37 -13.01
CA LEU A 73 3.35 0.87 -11.66
C LEU A 73 3.73 -0.62 -11.62
N SER A 74 3.23 -1.42 -12.58
CA SER A 74 3.55 -2.85 -12.68
C SER A 74 4.98 -3.15 -13.16
N THR A 75 5.73 -2.16 -13.65
CA THR A 75 7.15 -2.35 -13.99
C THR A 75 8.05 -2.33 -12.76
N TYR A 76 7.56 -1.83 -11.63
CA TYR A 76 8.28 -1.72 -10.36
C TYR A 76 8.02 -2.92 -9.45
N ARG A 77 8.81 -3.04 -8.37
CA ARG A 77 8.67 -4.09 -7.35
C ARG A 77 7.56 -3.75 -6.34
N LEU A 78 6.36 -3.45 -6.85
CA LEU A 78 5.19 -3.08 -6.05
C LEU A 78 4.21 -4.25 -5.93
N THR A 79 3.91 -4.66 -4.70
CA THR A 79 2.87 -5.67 -4.43
C THR A 79 1.60 -5.00 -3.91
N VAL A 80 0.43 -5.43 -4.40
CA VAL A 80 -0.86 -4.98 -3.85
C VAL A 80 -1.36 -6.01 -2.83
N GLU A 81 -1.52 -5.59 -1.59
CA GLU A 81 -1.86 -6.46 -0.47
C GLU A 81 -3.37 -6.45 -0.18
N SER A 82 -3.95 -7.63 0.03
CA SER A 82 -5.38 -7.78 0.33
C SER A 82 -5.73 -7.26 1.72
N VAL A 83 -6.92 -6.65 1.87
CA VAL A 83 -7.46 -6.25 3.17
C VAL A 83 -8.05 -7.47 3.88
N THR A 84 -7.57 -7.77 5.08
CA THR A 84 -8.07 -8.87 5.91
C THR A 84 -9.18 -8.42 6.87
N ALA A 85 -9.91 -9.36 7.45
CA ALA A 85 -10.88 -9.05 8.51
C ALA A 85 -10.21 -8.40 9.74
N VAL A 86 -8.96 -8.77 10.04
CA VAL A 86 -8.18 -8.17 11.14
C VAL A 86 -7.85 -6.72 10.84
N ASP A 87 -7.41 -6.43 9.61
CA ASP A 87 -7.14 -5.06 9.16
C ASP A 87 -8.40 -4.20 9.28
N ALA A 88 -9.54 -4.73 8.83
CA ALA A 88 -10.81 -4.03 8.86
C ALA A 88 -11.27 -3.72 10.30
N ALA A 89 -11.13 -4.67 11.22
CA ALA A 89 -11.46 -4.46 12.64
C ALA A 89 -10.58 -3.38 13.28
N ARG A 90 -9.26 -3.41 13.02
CA ARG A 90 -8.31 -2.39 13.51
C ARG A 90 -8.62 -1.00 12.94
N ALA A 91 -8.89 -0.91 11.64
CA ALA A 91 -9.29 0.34 11.00
C ALA A 91 -10.63 0.87 11.55
N GLY A 92 -11.55 -0.01 11.92
CA GLY A 92 -12.79 0.35 12.62
C GLY A 92 -12.51 0.98 13.98
N ALA A 93 -11.63 0.39 14.79
CA ALA A 93 -11.24 0.93 16.09
C ALA A 93 -10.58 2.31 15.98
N LEU A 94 -9.64 2.48 15.03
CA LEU A 94 -8.94 3.75 14.78
C LEU A 94 -9.89 4.90 14.42
N TRP A 95 -11.09 4.62 13.91
CA TRP A 95 -12.06 5.67 13.61
C TRP A 95 -12.51 6.43 14.85
N ALA A 96 -12.68 5.72 15.97
CA ALA A 96 -13.12 6.33 17.22
C ALA A 96 -12.07 7.32 17.75
N GLU A 97 -10.79 7.08 17.43
CA GLU A 97 -9.68 7.95 17.79
C GLU A 97 -9.48 9.10 16.80
N ILE A 98 -9.59 8.82 15.49
CA ILE A 98 -9.33 9.80 14.43
C ILE A 98 -10.43 9.72 13.34
N PRO A 99 -11.61 10.32 13.57
CA PRO A 99 -12.75 10.19 12.65
C PRO A 99 -12.53 10.81 11.27
N THR A 100 -11.62 11.80 11.18
CA THR A 100 -11.27 12.49 9.94
C THR A 100 -10.35 11.68 9.03
N LEU A 101 -9.78 10.59 9.53
CA LEU A 101 -8.88 9.75 8.77
C LEU A 101 -9.68 8.91 7.76
N SER A 102 -9.23 8.91 6.49
CA SER A 102 -9.89 8.12 5.46
C SER A 102 -9.85 6.63 5.80
N LEU A 103 -10.72 5.83 5.18
CA LEU A 103 -10.69 4.37 5.36
C LEU A 103 -9.35 3.78 4.88
N ALA A 104 -8.84 4.28 3.75
CA ALA A 104 -7.59 3.82 3.16
C ALA A 104 -6.40 4.10 4.10
N ASP A 105 -6.32 5.31 4.63
CA ASP A 105 -5.30 5.70 5.63
C ASP A 105 -5.36 4.86 6.91
N ARG A 106 -6.58 4.56 7.41
CA ARG A 106 -6.76 3.70 8.58
C ARG A 106 -6.29 2.28 8.32
N LEU A 107 -6.57 1.75 7.12
CA LEU A 107 -6.10 0.42 6.69
C LEU A 107 -4.59 0.38 6.45
N CYS A 108 -3.97 1.51 6.05
CA CYS A 108 -2.53 1.65 5.85
C CYS A 108 -1.77 1.60 7.19
N ARG A 109 -2.33 2.19 8.25
CA ARG A 109 -1.71 2.29 9.60
C ARG A 109 -1.93 1.08 10.50
N GLY A 110 -2.97 0.28 10.25
CA GLY A 110 -3.34 -0.86 11.09
C GLY A 110 -2.56 -2.16 10.82
N ARG A 111 -1.55 -2.11 9.95
CA ARG A 111 -0.74 -3.26 9.53
C ARG A 111 0.53 -3.39 10.34
#